data_AF-K9GKK9-F1
#
_entry.id   AF-K9GKK9-F1
#
_cell.length_a   1.000
_cell.length_b   1.000
_cell.length_c   1.000
_cell.angle_alpha   90.00
_cell.angle_beta   90.00
_cell.angle_gamma   90.00
#
_symmetry.space_group_name_H-M   'P 1'
#
loop_
_entity.id
_entity.type
_entity.pdbx_description
1 polymer ?
#
loop_
_entity_poly.entity_id
_entity_poly.type
_entity_poly.pdbx_seq_one_letter_code
_entity_poly.pdbx_strand_id
1 'polypeptide(L)'
;MGFGASQLGAWTALVPCLAMYFSTWETFHTHTLYLGYFNGPTEGLIIACATMIASGIWGPGIWSQPIVGFLNFPQIFGNNSIKDLWVLILLGGLFLGHLPGCVMNVAEARKKQGLSFAPLLKEWVPMIVFTFSNVAWLFSPYSSILSGNHLILFCWVIAFVFGRMTTMIILAHLLRQPFPLWTIMQAPLMGGAVLINLPMIGFPAIAPWLELFYLWVYFFFALVIYMHWAVLVINRITTFLGINCLTIRKDKAAERDRAYRNLGDSSQITQSRTSTDASKTH
;
A
#
# COMPACT_ATOMS: atom_id res chain seq x y z
N MET A 1 -14.98 -11.87 -0.72
CA MET A 1 -15.76 -12.05 -1.96
C MET A 1 -15.47 -13.34 -2.72
N GLY A 2 -14.33 -14.02 -2.52
CA GLY A 2 -14.10 -15.36 -3.10
C GLY A 2 -13.89 -15.36 -4.62
N PHE A 3 -13.31 -14.29 -5.18
CA PHE A 3 -13.12 -14.17 -6.63
C PHE A 3 -12.06 -15.12 -7.21
N GLY A 4 -11.16 -15.66 -6.38
CA GLY A 4 -10.11 -16.60 -6.83
C GLY A 4 -9.25 -16.02 -7.96
N ALA A 5 -8.69 -16.89 -8.79
CA ALA A 5 -7.92 -16.52 -9.99
C ALA A 5 -8.81 -16.10 -11.17
N SER A 6 -9.71 -15.15 -10.94
CA SER A 6 -10.55 -14.55 -11.97
C SER A 6 -10.07 -13.15 -12.33
N GLN A 7 -10.61 -12.60 -13.43
CA GLN A 7 -10.42 -11.20 -13.80
C GLN A 7 -10.83 -10.21 -12.69
N LEU A 8 -11.90 -10.53 -11.95
CA LEU A 8 -12.31 -9.72 -10.79
C LEU A 8 -11.29 -9.78 -9.66
N GLY A 9 -10.70 -10.96 -9.42
CA GLY A 9 -9.59 -11.12 -8.48
C GLY A 9 -8.38 -10.29 -8.88
N ALA A 10 -8.01 -10.31 -10.17
CA ALA A 10 -6.92 -9.51 -10.71
C ALA A 10 -7.15 -8.00 -10.53
N TRP A 11 -8.33 -7.48 -10.89
CA TRP A 11 -8.67 -6.07 -10.66
C TRP A 11 -8.62 -5.70 -9.16
N THR A 12 -9.10 -6.58 -8.30
CA THR A 12 -9.06 -6.38 -6.84
C THR A 12 -7.63 -6.28 -6.30
N ALA A 13 -6.67 -6.97 -6.92
CA ALA A 13 -5.27 -6.88 -6.55
C ALA A 13 -4.58 -5.61 -7.11
N LEU A 14 -4.95 -5.18 -8.33
CA LEU A 14 -4.27 -4.09 -9.03
C LEU A 14 -4.72 -2.68 -8.61
N VAL A 15 -6.03 -2.46 -8.47
CA VAL A 15 -6.58 -1.11 -8.21
C VAL A 15 -6.06 -0.49 -6.90
N PRO A 16 -5.94 -1.24 -5.78
CA PRO A 16 -5.36 -0.68 -4.55
C PRO A 16 -3.91 -0.21 -4.71
N CYS A 17 -3.12 -0.82 -5.59
CA CYS A 17 -1.74 -0.39 -5.85
C CYS A 17 -1.71 1.04 -6.45
N LEU A 18 -2.62 1.34 -7.39
CA LEU A 18 -2.79 2.68 -7.95
C LEU A 18 -3.16 3.69 -6.87
N ALA A 19 -4.17 3.37 -6.04
CA ALA A 19 -4.61 4.26 -4.97
C ALA A 19 -3.47 4.59 -4.00
N MET A 20 -2.76 3.56 -3.53
CA MET A 20 -1.62 3.71 -2.61
C MET A 20 -0.47 4.52 -3.21
N TYR A 21 -0.20 4.37 -4.51
CA TYR A 21 0.83 5.15 -5.19
C TYR A 21 0.50 6.64 -5.19
N PHE A 22 -0.72 7.01 -5.59
CA PHE A 22 -1.11 8.42 -5.64
C PHE A 22 -1.16 9.07 -4.26
N SER A 23 -1.54 8.33 -3.20
CA SER A 23 -1.42 8.82 -1.82
C SER A 23 0.04 9.05 -1.42
N THR A 24 0.94 8.15 -1.81
CA THR A 24 2.38 8.29 -1.50
C THR A 24 3.01 9.43 -2.30
N TRP A 25 2.62 9.59 -3.56
CA TRP A 25 3.01 10.68 -4.43
C TRP A 25 2.50 12.03 -3.92
N GLU A 26 1.25 12.10 -3.45
CA GLU A 26 0.70 13.29 -2.81
C GLU A 26 1.55 13.67 -1.59
N THR A 27 1.74 12.72 -0.67
CA THR A 27 2.54 12.90 0.55
C THR A 27 3.95 13.41 0.24
N PHE A 28 4.57 12.91 -0.84
CA PHE A 28 5.89 13.35 -1.28
C PHE A 28 5.93 14.86 -1.57
N HIS A 29 4.92 15.41 -2.26
CA HIS A 29 4.90 16.83 -2.69
C HIS A 29 4.25 17.78 -1.68
N THR A 30 3.26 17.32 -0.92
CA THR A 30 2.57 18.16 0.08
C THR A 30 3.33 18.22 1.40
N HIS A 31 4.20 17.23 1.65
CA HIS A 31 4.85 16.96 2.94
C HIS A 31 3.89 16.76 4.12
N THR A 32 2.61 16.55 3.82
CA THR A 32 1.60 16.20 4.80
C THR A 32 1.03 14.87 4.37
N LEU A 33 1.04 13.90 5.29
CA LEU A 33 0.19 12.73 5.14
C LEU A 33 -1.24 13.19 5.43
N TYR A 34 -1.88 13.78 4.43
CA TYR A 34 -3.27 14.22 4.55
C TYR A 34 -4.17 12.98 4.47
N LEU A 35 -4.27 12.25 5.58
CA LEU A 35 -5.40 11.37 5.82
C LEU A 35 -6.60 12.26 6.17
N GLY A 36 -7.24 12.85 5.15
CA GLY A 36 -8.57 13.41 5.34
C GLY A 36 -9.53 12.37 5.95
N TYR A 37 -10.67 12.82 6.49
CA TYR A 37 -11.71 11.90 6.99
C TYR A 37 -12.12 10.85 5.95
N PHE A 38 -12.02 11.19 4.67
CA PHE A 38 -12.05 10.27 3.54
C PHE A 38 -10.73 10.40 2.80
N ASN A 39 -9.87 9.38 2.83
CA ASN A 39 -8.55 9.42 2.21
C ASN A 39 -8.33 8.44 1.07
N GLY A 40 -9.27 7.50 0.85
CA GLY A 40 -9.22 6.46 -0.17
C GLY A 40 -8.70 5.13 0.39
N PRO A 41 -7.39 5.00 0.71
CA PRO A 41 -6.82 3.75 1.19
C PRO A 41 -7.41 3.22 2.49
N THR A 42 -7.69 4.09 3.48
CA THR A 42 -8.19 3.65 4.79
C THR A 42 -9.60 3.09 4.66
N GLU A 43 -10.46 3.78 3.91
CA GLU A 43 -11.83 3.34 3.63
C GLU A 43 -11.81 2.07 2.79
N GLY A 44 -10.90 1.98 1.81
CA GLY A 44 -10.67 0.76 1.03
C GLY A 44 -10.30 -0.45 1.92
N LEU A 45 -9.43 -0.27 2.91
CA LEU A 45 -9.08 -1.33 3.87
C LEU A 45 -10.26 -1.70 4.77
N ILE A 46 -11.03 -0.73 5.26
CA ILE A 46 -12.21 -1.01 6.09
C ILE A 46 -13.26 -1.78 5.26
N ILE A 47 -13.51 -1.37 4.01
CA ILE A 47 -14.40 -2.07 3.09
C ILE A 47 -13.87 -3.48 2.80
N ALA A 48 -12.56 -3.65 2.58
CA ALA A 48 -11.96 -4.97 2.39
C ALA A 48 -12.15 -5.87 3.63
N CYS A 49 -11.89 -5.36 4.83
CA CYS A 49 -12.11 -6.08 6.09
C CYS A 49 -13.59 -6.45 6.27
N ALA A 50 -14.50 -5.49 6.07
CA ALA A 50 -15.94 -5.72 6.18
C ALA A 50 -16.43 -6.77 5.16
N THR A 51 -15.96 -6.70 3.91
CA THR A 51 -16.32 -7.67 2.87
C THR A 51 -15.76 -9.06 3.18
N MET A 52 -14.57 -9.16 3.78
CA MET A 52 -14.00 -10.42 4.27
C MET A 52 -14.83 -11.01 5.41
N ILE A 53 -15.18 -10.21 6.42
CA ILE A 53 -16.02 -10.63 7.55
C ILE A 53 -17.39 -11.12 7.03
N ALA A 54 -18.06 -10.33 6.20
CA ALA A 54 -19.35 -10.71 5.62
C ALA A 54 -19.26 -11.99 4.78
N SER A 55 -18.18 -12.16 4.00
CA SER A 55 -17.96 -13.42 3.27
C SER A 55 -17.74 -14.61 4.21
N GLY A 56 -17.19 -14.40 5.40
CA GLY A 56 -16.97 -15.45 6.40
C GLY A 56 -18.25 -15.87 7.11
N ILE A 57 -19.15 -14.92 7.39
CA ILE A 57 -20.42 -15.19 8.11
C ILE A 57 -21.45 -15.83 7.17
N TRP A 58 -21.67 -15.26 5.98
CA TRP A 58 -22.76 -15.67 5.08
C TRP A 58 -22.28 -16.43 3.84
N GLY A 59 -20.97 -16.65 3.72
CA GLY A 59 -20.35 -17.26 2.54
C GLY A 59 -20.11 -16.27 1.40
N PRO A 60 -19.19 -16.58 0.45
CA PRO A 60 -18.90 -15.70 -0.69
C PRO A 60 -20.09 -15.54 -1.68
N GLY A 61 -21.07 -16.45 -1.63
CA GLY A 61 -22.23 -16.43 -2.53
C GLY A 61 -23.08 -15.17 -2.42
N ILE A 62 -23.09 -14.50 -1.27
CA ILE A 62 -23.87 -13.27 -1.04
C ILE A 62 -23.58 -12.17 -2.07
N TRP A 63 -22.34 -12.10 -2.55
CA TRP A 63 -21.90 -11.04 -3.47
C TRP A 63 -22.39 -11.26 -4.90
N SER A 64 -22.87 -12.48 -5.21
CA SER A 64 -23.43 -12.85 -6.51
C SER A 64 -24.96 -12.76 -6.53
N GLN A 65 -25.59 -12.45 -5.39
CA GLN A 65 -27.04 -12.25 -5.31
C GLN A 65 -27.40 -10.86 -5.88
N PRO A 66 -28.55 -10.70 -6.55
CA PRO A 66 -29.00 -9.41 -7.06
C PRO A 66 -29.11 -8.36 -5.95
N ILE A 67 -28.60 -7.15 -6.19
CA ILE A 67 -28.63 -6.05 -5.21
C ILE A 67 -30.06 -5.70 -4.81
N VAL A 68 -31.02 -5.87 -5.71
CA VAL A 68 -32.45 -5.61 -5.47
C VAL A 68 -33.03 -6.47 -4.34
N GLY A 69 -32.46 -7.66 -4.10
CA GLY A 69 -32.82 -8.50 -2.97
C GLY A 69 -32.44 -7.91 -1.60
N PHE A 70 -31.51 -6.96 -1.57
CA PHE A 70 -31.07 -6.25 -0.35
C PHE A 70 -31.54 -4.79 -0.31
N LEU A 71 -31.56 -4.11 -1.45
CA LEU A 71 -31.90 -2.70 -1.62
C LEU A 71 -32.94 -2.58 -2.74
N ASN A 72 -34.20 -2.32 -2.40
CA ASN A 72 -35.31 -2.32 -3.35
C ASN A 72 -35.34 -1.09 -4.29
N PHE A 73 -34.30 -0.93 -5.11
CA PHE A 73 -34.14 0.13 -6.11
C PHE A 73 -33.90 -0.46 -7.52
N PRO A 74 -34.89 -1.16 -8.09
CA PRO A 74 -34.74 -1.88 -9.36
C PRO A 74 -34.43 -0.97 -10.56
N GLN A 75 -34.84 0.29 -10.53
CA GLN A 75 -34.58 1.27 -11.61
C GLN A 75 -33.09 1.64 -11.72
N ILE A 76 -32.32 1.50 -10.64
CA ILE A 76 -30.91 1.89 -10.57
C ILE A 76 -30.01 0.68 -10.77
N PHE A 77 -30.33 -0.44 -10.11
CA PHE A 77 -29.43 -1.60 -10.05
C PHE A 77 -29.85 -2.75 -10.98
N GLY A 78 -31.09 -2.77 -11.49
CA GLY A 78 -31.60 -3.87 -12.31
C GLY A 78 -31.41 -5.23 -11.62
N ASN A 79 -31.00 -6.24 -12.37
CA ASN A 79 -30.66 -7.56 -11.82
C ASN A 79 -29.17 -7.73 -11.47
N ASN A 80 -28.40 -6.64 -11.45
CA ASN A 80 -26.96 -6.71 -11.19
C ASN A 80 -26.68 -7.07 -9.73
N SER A 81 -25.66 -7.89 -9.53
CA SER A 81 -25.08 -8.19 -8.23
C SER A 81 -23.94 -7.22 -7.91
N ILE A 82 -23.47 -7.21 -6.66
CA ILE A 82 -22.28 -6.43 -6.26
C ILE A 82 -21.05 -6.87 -7.06
N LYS A 83 -20.96 -8.17 -7.36
CA LYS A 83 -19.89 -8.75 -8.18
C LYS A 83 -19.87 -8.13 -9.60
N ASP A 84 -21.02 -7.90 -10.21
CA ASP A 84 -21.11 -7.35 -11.57
C ASP A 84 -20.67 -5.88 -11.62
N LEU A 85 -20.97 -5.13 -10.56
CA LEU A 85 -20.58 -3.73 -10.43
C LEU A 85 -19.18 -3.54 -9.82
N TRP A 86 -18.50 -4.62 -9.43
CA TRP A 86 -17.29 -4.53 -8.59
C TRP A 86 -16.16 -3.74 -9.24
N VAL A 87 -15.89 -3.96 -10.53
CA VAL A 87 -14.86 -3.20 -11.26
C VAL A 87 -15.23 -1.72 -11.36
N LEU A 88 -16.51 -1.41 -11.59
CA LEU A 88 -16.99 -0.03 -11.62
C LEU A 88 -16.85 0.64 -10.25
N ILE A 89 -17.14 -0.07 -9.16
CA ILE A 89 -16.96 0.43 -7.79
C ILE A 89 -15.48 0.72 -7.53
N LEU A 90 -14.59 -0.21 -7.87
CA LEU A 90 -13.15 -0.06 -7.68
C LEU A 90 -12.57 1.10 -8.50
N LEU A 91 -12.81 1.12 -9.81
CA LEU A 91 -12.27 2.16 -10.70
C LEU A 91 -12.95 3.51 -10.47
N GLY A 92 -14.26 3.53 -10.22
CA GLY A 92 -15.00 4.73 -9.85
C GLY A 92 -14.49 5.33 -8.55
N GLY A 93 -14.28 4.51 -7.51
CA GLY A 93 -13.67 4.93 -6.25
C GLY A 93 -12.28 5.54 -6.47
N LEU A 94 -11.44 4.91 -7.30
CA LEU A 94 -10.11 5.44 -7.64
C LEU A 94 -10.18 6.75 -8.43
N PHE A 95 -10.87 6.79 -9.57
CA PHE A 95 -10.80 7.90 -10.52
C PHE A 95 -11.72 9.07 -10.16
N LEU A 96 -12.82 8.83 -9.45
CA LEU A 96 -13.76 9.87 -9.03
C LEU A 96 -13.56 10.27 -7.57
N GLY A 97 -13.26 9.30 -6.71
CA GLY A 97 -13.15 9.53 -5.26
C GLY A 97 -11.74 9.91 -4.80
N HIS A 98 -10.71 9.23 -5.30
CA HIS A 98 -9.36 9.30 -4.71
C HIS A 98 -8.38 10.17 -5.50
N LEU A 99 -8.16 9.83 -6.77
CA LEU A 99 -7.16 10.45 -7.64
C LEU A 99 -7.38 11.97 -7.79
N PRO A 100 -8.60 12.50 -8.02
CA PRO A 100 -8.81 13.94 -8.16
C PRO A 100 -8.37 14.71 -6.92
N GLY A 101 -8.67 14.18 -5.72
CA GLY A 101 -8.26 14.78 -4.45
C GLY A 101 -6.74 14.87 -4.34
N CYS A 102 -6.04 13.77 -4.62
CA CYS A 102 -4.57 13.73 -4.61
C CYS A 102 -3.98 14.79 -5.56
N VAL A 103 -4.51 14.88 -6.79
CA VAL A 103 -4.03 15.82 -7.81
C VAL A 103 -4.29 17.27 -7.40
N MET A 104 -5.48 17.59 -6.89
CA MET A 104 -5.84 18.93 -6.44
C MET A 104 -4.96 19.38 -5.28
N ASN A 105 -4.70 18.52 -4.30
CA ASN A 105 -3.87 18.83 -3.13
C ASN A 105 -2.43 19.13 -3.55
N VAL A 106 -1.85 18.32 -4.46
CA VAL A 106 -0.50 18.57 -4.99
C VAL A 106 -0.45 19.85 -5.84
N ALA A 107 -1.47 20.08 -6.68
CA ALA A 107 -1.54 21.29 -7.50
C ALA A 107 -1.63 22.55 -6.63
N GLU A 108 -2.41 22.51 -5.55
CA GLU A 108 -2.50 23.62 -4.59
C GLU A 108 -1.17 23.84 -3.85
N ALA A 109 -0.52 22.77 -3.37
CA ALA A 109 0.78 22.86 -2.72
C ALA A 109 1.85 23.47 -3.64
N ARG A 110 1.88 23.05 -4.91
CA ARG A 110 2.77 23.61 -5.94
C ARG A 110 2.47 25.06 -6.26
N LYS A 111 1.18 25.42 -6.39
CA LYS A 111 0.75 26.79 -6.65
C LYS A 111 1.20 27.73 -5.52
N LYS A 112 1.10 27.30 -4.25
CA LYS A 112 1.60 28.05 -3.09
C LYS A 112 3.12 28.27 -3.13
N GLN A 113 3.86 27.37 -3.77
CA GLN A 113 5.31 27.47 -3.98
C GLN A 113 5.69 28.20 -5.28
N GLY A 114 4.73 28.66 -6.09
CA GLY A 114 4.99 29.28 -7.39
C GLY A 114 5.55 28.32 -8.45
N LEU A 115 5.39 27.01 -8.27
CA LEU A 115 5.92 25.97 -9.15
C LEU A 115 4.86 25.43 -10.11
N SER A 116 5.27 25.02 -11.32
CA SER A 116 4.37 24.42 -12.31
C SER A 116 4.08 22.94 -12.02
N PHE A 117 2.91 22.47 -12.47
CA PHE A 117 2.46 21.08 -12.31
C PHE A 117 2.93 20.14 -13.44
N ALA A 118 3.21 20.65 -14.63
CA ALA A 118 3.59 19.83 -15.79
C ALA A 118 4.77 18.87 -15.53
N PRO A 119 5.84 19.26 -14.79
CA PRO A 119 6.98 18.37 -14.57
C PRO A 119 6.66 17.11 -13.76
N LEU A 120 5.55 17.03 -13.02
CA LEU A 120 5.19 15.88 -12.17
C LEU A 120 4.51 14.77 -12.98
N LEU A 121 3.99 15.07 -14.17
CA LEU A 121 3.36 14.05 -15.00
C LEU A 121 4.33 12.91 -15.35
N LYS A 122 5.64 13.20 -15.43
CA LYS A 122 6.68 12.17 -15.62
C LYS A 122 6.75 11.19 -14.46
N GLU A 123 6.35 11.61 -13.26
CA GLU A 123 6.35 10.79 -12.05
C GLU A 123 5.17 9.79 -12.06
N TRP A 124 4.23 9.89 -13.00
CA TRP A 124 3.16 8.90 -13.17
C TRP A 124 3.56 7.75 -14.09
N VAL A 125 4.59 7.96 -14.91
CA VAL A 125 5.11 6.97 -15.87
C VAL A 125 5.40 5.61 -15.22
N PRO A 126 6.06 5.52 -14.05
CA PRO A 126 6.35 4.23 -13.42
C PRO A 126 5.08 3.46 -13.07
N MET A 127 4.06 4.16 -12.54
CA MET A 127 2.78 3.54 -12.19
C MET A 127 1.95 3.17 -13.44
N ILE A 128 1.99 3.99 -14.49
CA ILE A 128 1.35 3.67 -15.78
C ILE A 128 1.98 2.41 -16.37
N VAL A 129 3.31 2.33 -16.43
CA VAL A 129 4.01 1.15 -16.94
C VAL A 129 3.74 -0.09 -16.09
N PHE A 130 3.70 0.05 -14.76
CA PHE A 130 3.35 -1.03 -13.84
C PHE A 130 1.94 -1.54 -14.13
N THR A 131 0.97 -0.64 -14.19
CA THR A 131 -0.45 -0.99 -14.40
C THR A 131 -0.65 -1.61 -15.77
N PHE A 132 -0.12 -1.00 -16.83
CA PHE A 132 -0.25 -1.49 -18.19
C PHE A 132 0.41 -2.86 -18.36
N SER A 133 1.60 -3.07 -17.81
CA SER A 133 2.27 -4.37 -17.90
C SER A 133 1.49 -5.47 -17.18
N ASN A 134 0.92 -5.18 -16.00
CA ASN A 134 0.06 -6.12 -15.28
C ASN A 134 -1.22 -6.46 -16.06
N VAL A 135 -1.88 -5.44 -16.62
CA VAL A 135 -3.10 -5.64 -17.41
C VAL A 135 -2.78 -6.43 -18.69
N ALA A 136 -1.74 -6.03 -19.41
CA ALA A 136 -1.28 -6.71 -20.62
C ALA A 136 -0.92 -8.16 -20.34
N TRP A 137 -0.32 -8.48 -19.20
CA TRP A 137 -0.02 -9.86 -18.83
C TRP A 137 -1.27 -10.63 -18.42
N LEU A 138 -1.97 -10.22 -17.35
CA LEU A 138 -3.05 -11.00 -16.75
C LEU A 138 -4.30 -11.14 -17.63
N PHE A 139 -4.57 -10.15 -18.49
CA PHE A 139 -5.76 -10.12 -19.35
C PHE A 139 -5.45 -10.51 -20.80
N SER A 140 -4.20 -10.92 -21.10
CA SER A 140 -3.88 -11.47 -22.40
C SER A 140 -4.63 -12.79 -22.64
N PRO A 141 -5.19 -13.02 -23.84
CA PRO A 141 -5.76 -14.33 -24.19
C PRO A 141 -4.68 -15.44 -24.24
N TYR A 142 -3.40 -15.06 -24.28
CA TYR A 142 -2.27 -15.98 -24.32
C TYR A 142 -1.68 -16.28 -22.93
N SER A 143 -2.18 -15.62 -21.87
CA SER A 143 -1.73 -15.89 -20.50
C SER A 143 -2.49 -17.06 -19.88
N SER A 144 -1.74 -17.93 -19.23
CA SER A 144 -2.23 -19.07 -18.45
C SER A 144 -2.29 -18.81 -16.95
N ILE A 145 -1.96 -17.60 -16.46
CA ILE A 145 -1.90 -17.31 -15.01
C ILE A 145 -3.28 -17.45 -14.35
N LEU A 146 -4.32 -16.86 -14.93
CA LEU A 146 -5.67 -16.90 -14.36
C LEU A 146 -6.29 -18.30 -14.51
N SER A 147 -6.20 -18.89 -15.71
CA SER A 147 -6.72 -20.24 -15.99
C SER A 147 -5.98 -21.34 -15.23
N GLY A 148 -4.68 -21.18 -14.99
CA GLY A 148 -3.85 -22.08 -14.18
C GLY A 148 -3.93 -21.86 -12.68
N ASN A 149 -4.79 -20.95 -12.20
CA ASN A 149 -4.95 -20.63 -10.78
C ASN A 149 -3.65 -20.15 -10.10
N HIS A 150 -2.83 -19.38 -10.81
CA HIS A 150 -1.55 -18.84 -10.33
C HIS A 150 -1.61 -17.37 -9.92
N LEU A 151 -2.80 -16.78 -9.79
CA LEU A 151 -2.98 -15.39 -9.41
C LEU A 151 -2.32 -15.05 -8.07
N ILE A 152 -2.35 -15.94 -7.07
CA ILE A 152 -1.72 -15.67 -5.76
C ILE A 152 -0.22 -15.48 -5.91
N LEU A 153 0.46 -16.34 -6.68
CA LEU A 153 1.89 -16.20 -6.94
C LEU A 153 2.18 -14.88 -7.65
N PHE A 154 1.36 -14.51 -8.63
CA PHE A 154 1.45 -13.23 -9.31
C PHE A 154 1.27 -12.05 -8.34
N CYS A 155 0.29 -12.11 -7.44
CA CYS A 155 0.06 -11.11 -6.40
C CYS A 155 1.28 -10.90 -5.50
N TRP A 156 1.98 -11.97 -5.12
CA TRP A 156 3.23 -11.86 -4.35
C TRP A 156 4.33 -11.11 -5.12
N VAL A 157 4.51 -11.44 -6.40
CA VAL A 157 5.48 -10.75 -7.27
C VAL A 157 5.20 -9.26 -7.32
N ILE A 158 3.97 -8.89 -7.67
CA ILE A 158 3.60 -7.48 -7.81
C ILE A 158 3.65 -6.74 -6.46
N ALA A 159 3.38 -7.43 -5.34
CA ALA A 159 3.50 -6.84 -4.01
C ALA A 159 4.93 -6.42 -3.69
N PHE A 160 5.94 -7.23 -4.02
CA PHE A 160 7.35 -6.85 -3.81
C PHE A 160 7.78 -5.73 -4.75
N VAL A 161 7.37 -5.78 -6.01
CA VAL A 161 7.72 -4.77 -7.03
C VAL A 161 7.10 -3.42 -6.69
N PHE A 162 5.80 -3.41 -6.39
CA PHE A 162 5.07 -2.24 -5.94
C PHE A 162 5.60 -1.73 -4.60
N GLY A 163 5.84 -2.63 -3.64
CA GLY A 163 6.41 -2.30 -2.34
C GLY A 163 7.77 -1.60 -2.46
N ARG A 164 8.63 -2.04 -3.38
CA ARG A 164 9.91 -1.37 -3.66
C ARG A 164 9.70 0.04 -4.22
N MET A 165 8.76 0.22 -5.15
CA MET A 165 8.43 1.53 -5.72
C MET A 165 7.96 2.50 -4.64
N THR A 166 6.97 2.10 -3.84
CA THR A 166 6.40 2.94 -2.77
C THR A 166 7.42 3.25 -1.68
N THR A 167 8.18 2.25 -1.22
CA THR A 167 9.21 2.48 -0.19
C THR A 167 10.35 3.37 -0.67
N MET A 168 10.70 3.36 -1.96
CA MET A 168 11.65 4.31 -2.52
C MET A 168 11.11 5.75 -2.47
N ILE A 169 9.84 5.98 -2.81
CA ILE A 169 9.21 7.31 -2.74
C ILE A 169 9.19 7.80 -1.28
N ILE A 170 8.78 6.94 -0.34
CA ILE A 170 8.77 7.26 1.10
C ILE A 170 10.19 7.63 1.56
N LEU A 171 11.19 6.82 1.22
CA LEU A 171 12.57 7.10 1.61
C LEU A 171 13.09 8.40 1.01
N ALA A 172 12.79 8.68 -0.26
CA ALA A 172 13.17 9.91 -0.92
C ALA A 172 12.53 11.14 -0.26
N HIS A 173 11.25 11.04 0.11
CA HIS A 173 10.56 12.08 0.88
C HIS A 173 11.24 12.34 2.23
N LEU A 174 11.51 11.28 3.01
CA LEU A 174 12.14 11.40 4.34
C LEU A 174 13.55 11.98 4.26
N LEU A 175 14.32 11.61 3.22
CA LEU A 175 15.69 12.07 3.01
C LEU A 175 15.77 13.37 2.18
N ARG A 176 14.64 13.98 1.83
CA ARG A 176 14.53 15.16 0.95
C ARG A 176 15.32 15.00 -0.37
N GLN A 177 15.27 13.81 -0.93
CA GLN A 177 15.89 13.45 -2.21
C GLN A 177 14.91 13.71 -3.37
N PRO A 178 15.41 13.83 -4.62
CA PRO A 178 14.55 13.91 -5.79
C PRO A 178 13.65 12.67 -5.93
N PHE A 179 12.53 12.84 -6.63
CA PHE A 179 11.55 11.76 -6.84
C PHE A 179 12.19 10.55 -7.55
N PRO A 180 12.09 9.33 -6.98
CA PRO A 180 12.64 8.14 -7.58
C PRO A 180 11.71 7.59 -8.66
N LEU A 181 12.12 7.68 -9.93
CA LEU A 181 11.28 7.27 -11.05
C LEU A 181 11.27 5.74 -11.26
N TRP A 182 12.43 5.08 -11.29
CA TRP A 182 12.49 3.69 -11.76
C TRP A 182 13.04 2.71 -10.71
N THR A 183 12.46 1.52 -10.71
CA THR A 183 12.98 0.35 -9.98
C THR A 183 13.34 -0.75 -10.97
N ILE A 184 14.51 -1.37 -10.78
CA ILE A 184 14.99 -2.48 -11.62
C ILE A 184 14.01 -3.67 -11.55
N MET A 185 13.26 -3.81 -10.45
CA MET A 185 12.26 -4.86 -10.31
C MET A 185 11.11 -4.78 -11.32
N GLN A 186 10.91 -3.63 -11.97
CA GLN A 186 9.85 -3.48 -12.96
C GLN A 186 10.22 -4.07 -14.32
N ALA A 187 11.51 -4.25 -14.61
CA ALA A 187 11.97 -4.73 -15.91
C ALA A 187 11.45 -6.15 -16.24
N PRO A 188 11.48 -7.15 -15.33
CA PRO A 188 10.89 -8.46 -15.62
C PRO A 188 9.36 -8.40 -15.75
N LEU A 189 8.67 -7.46 -15.09
CA LEU A 189 7.23 -7.26 -15.30
C LEU A 189 6.94 -6.86 -16.75
N MET A 190 7.68 -5.87 -17.26
CA MET A 190 7.57 -5.42 -18.64
C MET A 190 7.97 -6.54 -19.61
N GLY A 191 9.05 -7.26 -19.31
CA GLY A 191 9.54 -8.37 -20.11
C GLY A 191 8.50 -9.49 -20.24
N GLY A 192 7.89 -9.93 -19.14
CA GLY A 192 6.83 -10.93 -19.18
C GLY A 192 5.57 -10.44 -19.88
N ALA A 193 5.17 -9.18 -19.69
CA ALA A 193 4.05 -8.58 -20.41
C ALA A 193 4.29 -8.56 -21.94
N VAL A 194 5.51 -8.25 -22.39
CA VAL A 194 5.86 -8.34 -23.81
C VAL A 194 5.87 -9.79 -24.29
N LEU A 195 6.54 -10.68 -23.56
CA LEU A 195 6.74 -12.08 -23.93
C LEU A 195 5.41 -12.82 -24.16
N ILE A 196 4.44 -12.62 -23.27
CA ILE A 196 3.10 -13.22 -23.35
C ILE A 196 2.31 -12.72 -24.55
N ASN A 197 2.55 -11.47 -24.94
CA ASN A 197 1.80 -10.79 -25.99
C ASN A 197 2.47 -10.83 -27.37
N LEU A 198 3.65 -11.47 -27.49
CA LEU A 198 4.31 -11.74 -28.76
C LEU A 198 3.41 -12.40 -29.83
N PRO A 199 2.43 -13.27 -29.47
CA PRO A 199 1.52 -13.82 -30.48
C PRO A 199 0.62 -12.81 -31.17
N MET A 200 0.36 -11.65 -30.56
CA MET A 200 -0.39 -10.57 -31.24
C MET A 200 0.34 -10.01 -32.46
N ILE A 201 1.67 -10.18 -32.54
CA ILE A 201 2.50 -9.70 -33.64
C ILE A 201 3.07 -10.85 -34.49
N GLY A 202 2.52 -12.07 -34.37
CA GLY A 202 2.80 -13.20 -35.25
C GLY A 202 3.85 -14.22 -34.77
N PHE A 203 4.36 -14.09 -33.54
CA PHE A 203 5.26 -15.08 -32.94
C PHE A 203 4.48 -16.24 -32.27
N PRO A 204 5.11 -17.41 -32.05
CA PRO A 204 4.45 -18.50 -31.33
C PRO A 204 4.16 -18.14 -29.86
N ALA A 205 3.02 -18.60 -29.35
CA ALA A 205 2.69 -18.49 -27.93
C ALA A 205 3.66 -19.31 -27.08
N ILE A 206 4.03 -18.75 -25.93
CA ILE A 206 4.87 -19.49 -24.98
C ILE A 206 4.06 -20.58 -24.30
N ALA A 207 4.72 -21.69 -23.96
CA ALA A 207 4.06 -22.78 -23.26
C ALA A 207 3.65 -22.37 -21.84
N PRO A 208 2.48 -22.80 -21.31
CA PRO A 208 2.01 -22.45 -19.97
C PRO A 208 3.01 -22.75 -18.85
N TRP A 209 3.73 -23.87 -18.94
CA TRP A 209 4.75 -24.23 -17.95
C TRP A 209 5.93 -23.25 -17.94
N LEU A 210 6.28 -22.68 -19.11
CA LEU A 210 7.37 -21.72 -19.25
C LEU A 210 6.96 -20.35 -18.69
N GLU A 211 5.71 -19.93 -18.89
CA GLU A 211 5.14 -18.76 -18.23
C GLU A 211 5.18 -18.90 -16.70
N LEU A 212 4.74 -20.04 -16.17
CA LEU A 212 4.79 -20.31 -14.74
C LEU A 212 6.22 -20.35 -14.20
N PHE A 213 7.15 -20.98 -14.92
CA PHE A 213 8.57 -21.00 -14.58
C PHE A 213 9.15 -19.58 -14.53
N TYR A 214 8.85 -18.75 -15.54
CA TYR A 214 9.24 -17.34 -15.56
C TYR A 214 8.70 -16.60 -14.33
N LEU A 215 7.44 -16.83 -13.96
CA LEU A 215 6.82 -16.19 -12.79
C LEU A 215 7.51 -16.60 -11.48
N TRP A 216 7.88 -17.88 -11.33
CA TRP A 216 8.64 -18.35 -10.16
C TRP A 216 10.04 -17.73 -10.07
N VAL A 217 10.77 -17.69 -11.18
CA VAL A 217 12.09 -17.03 -11.24
C VAL A 217 11.95 -15.56 -10.87
N TYR A 218 10.93 -14.89 -11.41
CA TYR A 218 10.65 -13.49 -11.10
C TYR A 218 10.26 -13.30 -9.62
N PHE A 219 9.48 -14.20 -9.03
CA PHE A 219 9.16 -14.19 -7.61
C PHE A 219 10.41 -14.24 -6.73
N PHE A 220 11.31 -15.20 -6.96
CA PHE A 220 12.53 -15.29 -6.15
C PHE A 220 13.44 -14.07 -6.35
N PHE A 221 13.55 -13.58 -7.58
CA PHE A 221 14.28 -12.35 -7.89
C PHE A 221 13.71 -11.14 -7.11
N ALA A 222 12.39 -10.92 -7.18
CA ALA A 222 11.73 -9.81 -6.51
C ALA A 222 11.83 -9.93 -4.98
N LEU A 223 11.62 -11.12 -4.44
CA LEU A 223 11.75 -11.42 -3.01
C LEU A 223 13.16 -11.09 -2.51
N VAL A 224 14.20 -11.64 -3.13
CA VAL A 224 15.59 -11.45 -2.67
C VAL A 224 15.98 -9.98 -2.68
N ILE A 225 15.70 -9.26 -3.79
CA ILE A 225 16.08 -7.85 -3.90
C ILE A 225 15.25 -6.99 -2.93
N TYR A 226 13.97 -7.32 -2.71
CA TYR A 226 13.13 -6.58 -1.76
C TYR A 226 13.60 -6.78 -0.33
N MET A 227 13.86 -8.02 0.07
CA MET A 227 14.35 -8.33 1.42
C MET A 227 15.72 -7.72 1.68
N HIS A 228 16.64 -7.78 0.71
CA HIS A 228 17.94 -7.11 0.82
C HIS A 228 17.79 -5.61 1.02
N TRP A 229 16.92 -4.97 0.23
CA TRP A 229 16.64 -3.53 0.34
C TRP A 229 16.03 -3.17 1.70
N ALA A 230 15.05 -3.95 2.17
CA ALA A 230 14.40 -3.73 3.46
C ALA A 230 15.43 -3.77 4.61
N VAL A 231 16.26 -4.82 4.65
CA VAL A 231 17.33 -4.97 5.66
C VAL A 231 18.32 -3.80 5.57
N LEU A 232 18.74 -3.40 4.37
CA LEU A 232 19.67 -2.29 4.17
C LEU A 232 19.10 -0.97 4.69
N VAL A 233 17.86 -0.64 4.33
CA VAL A 233 17.21 0.62 4.75
C VAL A 233 16.99 0.63 6.26
N ILE A 234 16.45 -0.46 6.82
CA ILE A 234 16.23 -0.59 8.26
C ILE A 234 17.56 -0.41 9.02
N ASN A 235 18.61 -1.13 8.63
CA ASN A 235 19.91 -1.05 9.29
C ASN A 235 20.52 0.35 9.18
N ARG A 236 20.40 1.02 8.03
CA ARG A 236 20.92 2.39 7.87
C ARG A 236 20.19 3.40 8.76
N ILE A 237 18.85 3.35 8.78
CA ILE A 237 18.04 4.27 9.60
C ILE A 237 18.29 4.03 11.08
N THR A 238 18.26 2.77 11.52
CA THR A 238 18.49 2.40 12.93
C THR A 238 19.90 2.75 13.40
N THR A 239 20.92 2.49 12.58
CA THR A 239 22.31 2.84 12.89
C THR A 239 22.49 4.36 12.96
N PHE A 240 21.91 5.11 12.03
CA PHE A 240 22.00 6.57 12.02
C PHE A 240 21.30 7.22 13.22
N LEU A 241 20.11 6.73 13.58
CA LEU A 241 19.32 7.25 14.71
C LEU A 241 19.74 6.69 16.08
N GLY A 242 20.51 5.60 16.11
CA GLY A 242 20.90 4.91 17.35
C GLY A 242 19.74 4.21 18.07
N ILE A 243 18.69 3.82 17.34
CA ILE A 243 17.50 3.14 17.85
C ILE A 243 17.39 1.72 17.29
N ASN A 244 16.66 0.84 17.97
CA ASN A 244 16.34 -0.49 17.44
C ASN A 244 15.00 -0.42 16.66
N CYS A 245 14.87 -1.19 15.57
CA CYS A 245 13.67 -1.15 14.73
C CYS A 245 12.41 -1.69 15.44
N LEU A 246 12.55 -2.79 16.18
CA LEU A 246 11.43 -3.49 16.83
C LEU A 246 11.54 -3.49 18.36
N THR A 247 12.34 -2.59 18.93
CA THR A 247 12.54 -2.53 20.38
C THR A 247 12.73 -1.09 20.83
N ILE A 248 11.90 -0.64 21.78
CA ILE A 248 12.06 0.68 22.37
C ILE A 248 13.25 0.63 23.32
N ARG A 249 14.27 1.47 23.07
CA ARG A 249 15.41 1.60 23.98
C ARG A 249 14.93 2.26 25.25
N LYS A 250 15.07 1.60 26.40
CA LYS A 250 14.80 2.23 27.69
C LYS A 250 15.80 3.37 27.90
N ASP A 251 15.28 4.59 28.02
CA ASP A 251 16.11 5.75 28.33
C ASP A 251 16.48 5.71 29.81
N LYS A 252 17.61 5.06 30.10
CA LYS A 252 18.15 4.94 31.46
C LYS A 252 18.43 6.30 32.11
N ALA A 253 18.65 7.37 31.32
CA ALA A 253 18.83 8.71 31.86
C ALA A 253 17.48 9.30 32.31
N ALA A 254 16.44 9.18 31.49
CA ALA A 254 15.08 9.58 31.89
C ALA A 254 14.53 8.74 33.04
N GLU A 255 14.82 7.43 33.09
CA GLU A 255 14.47 6.57 34.23
C GLU A 255 15.20 7.00 35.51
N ARG A 256 16.49 7.34 35.40
CA ARG A 256 17.30 7.81 36.54
C ARG A 256 16.86 9.21 37.00
N ASP A 257 16.51 10.11 36.10
CA ASP A 257 15.97 11.44 36.44
C ASP A 257 14.59 11.34 37.10
N ARG A 258 13.72 10.43 36.65
CA ARG A 258 12.47 10.10 37.35
C ARG A 258 12.76 9.54 38.75
N ALA A 259 13.73 8.63 38.87
CA ALA A 259 14.12 8.07 40.17
C ALA A 259 14.66 9.15 41.13
N TYR A 260 15.50 10.09 40.65
CA TYR A 260 15.99 11.21 41.46
C TYR A 260 14.87 12.16 41.88
N ARG A 261 13.92 12.50 40.99
CA ARG A 261 12.75 13.32 41.35
C ARG A 261 11.90 12.64 42.42
N ASN A 262 11.63 11.34 42.27
CA ASN A 262 10.86 10.57 43.25
C ASN A 262 11.58 10.47 44.61
N LEU A 263 12.91 10.35 44.63
CA LEU A 263 13.71 10.41 45.86
C LEU A 263 13.64 11.79 46.52
N GLY A 264 13.71 12.86 45.74
CA GLY A 264 13.56 14.24 46.20
C GLY A 264 12.21 14.48 46.88
N ASP A 265 11.11 14.10 46.23
CA ASP A 265 9.76 14.25 46.80
C ASP A 265 9.57 13.40 48.07
N SER A 266 10.11 12.17 48.10
CA SER A 266 10.06 11.31 49.28
C SER A 266 10.84 11.90 50.48
N SER A 267 11.97 12.56 50.21
CA SER A 267 12.79 13.21 51.23
C SER A 267 12.14 14.48 51.81
N GLN A 268 11.41 15.25 51.00
CA GLN A 268 10.63 16.41 51.47
C GLN A 268 9.43 16.00 52.33
N ILE A 269 8.75 14.90 51.98
CA ILE A 269 7.66 14.34 52.80
C ILE A 269 8.17 13.81 54.14
N THR A 270 9.39 13.27 54.17
CA THR A 270 10.01 12.77 55.42
C THR A 270 10.47 13.91 56.32
N GLN A 271 11.10 14.96 55.74
CA GLN A 271 11.50 16.16 56.50
C GLN A 271 10.30 16.91 57.10
N SER A 272 9.19 17.03 56.36
CA SER A 272 7.98 17.70 56.86
C SER A 272 7.30 16.95 58.01
N ARG A 273 7.41 15.61 58.03
CA ARG A 273 6.94 14.77 59.15
C ARG A 273 7.84 14.88 60.40
N THR A 274 9.16 14.90 60.23
CA THR A 274 10.08 15.07 61.37
C THR A 274 10.04 16.46 62.00
N SER A 275 9.77 17.52 61.22
CA SER A 275 9.65 18.89 61.75
C SER A 275 8.33 19.14 62.49
N THR A 276 7.27 18.40 62.16
CA THR A 276 5.98 18.49 62.89
C THR A 276 5.97 17.72 64.21
N ASP A 277 6.76 16.65 64.34
CA ASP A 277 6.87 15.90 65.61
C ASP A 277 7.82 16.56 66.62
N ALA A 278 8.89 17.23 66.17
CA ALA A 278 9.82 17.95 67.06
C ALA A 278 9.20 19.20 67.71
N SER A 279 8.07 19.69 67.21
CA SER A 279 7.35 20.87 67.74
C SER A 279 6.31 20.54 68.83
N LYS A 280 6.18 19.27 69.26
CA LYS A 280 5.15 18.83 70.22
C LYS A 280 5.67 18.37 71.59
N THR A 281 6.94 18.54 71.89
CA THR A 281 7.50 18.28 73.22
C THR A 281 8.12 19.55 73.78
N HIS A 282 7.26 20.45 74.29
CA HIS A 282 7.53 21.35 75.41
C HIS A 282 6.22 21.95 75.92
#